data_AF-A0A2V7PTD4-F1
#
_entry.id   AF-A0A2V7PTD4-F1
#
_cell.length_a   1.000
_cell.length_b   1.000
_cell.length_c   1.000
_cell.angle_alpha   90.00
_cell.angle_beta   90.00
_cell.angle_gamma   90.00
#
_symmetry.space_group_name_H-M   'P 1'
#
loop_
_entity.id
_entity.type
_entity.pdbx_description
1 polymer ?
#
loop_
_entity_poly.entity_id
_entity_poly.type
_entity_poly.pdbx_seq_one_letter_code
_entity_poly.pdbx_strand_id
1 'polypeptide(L)'
;MALTRTCLPDHLGWRAAWAARLRASDARSARRLFVTLYCTILSFARQDREAAMIDPDGLLDIHEAARLLGVSATSLRRWTNSGLLPHLRIGGKRERRFRRADLLAFLDPAPAGPAARRTGRAGADSHAFLVDGKPAAPGTHLCGLSADERARREQAAGFVAEALRVGSVCFVVAAAQTWRGLMAELARRVPGLVRQIKTRRLVRSDYASSGSAQLKYFETQLGRATRDGAGSLAVLGDLSGGGPGGRNSFARILEYEVEYERRIARQFPVVTLCQYDAGRLSGGELLGTLQVHPDVLRYSPRAVLASGD
;
A
#
# COMPACT_ATOMS: atom_id res chain seq x y z
N MET A 1 33.74 -53.33 -11.41
CA MET A 1 33.39 -52.04 -12.04
C MET A 1 32.18 -52.22 -12.93
N ALA A 2 31.02 -51.70 -12.53
CA ALA A 2 29.98 -51.16 -13.42
C ALA A 2 28.88 -50.56 -12.53
N LEU A 3 28.55 -49.30 -12.81
CA LEU A 3 27.78 -48.37 -11.99
C LEU A 3 26.27 -48.68 -11.98
N THR A 4 25.67 -48.59 -10.80
CA THR A 4 24.22 -48.61 -10.55
C THR A 4 23.55 -47.34 -11.10
N ARG A 5 22.55 -47.52 -11.97
CA ARG A 5 21.60 -46.48 -12.37
C ARG A 5 20.49 -46.41 -11.30
N THR A 6 20.50 -45.38 -10.47
CA THR A 6 19.41 -45.04 -9.57
C THR A 6 18.28 -44.36 -10.35
N CYS A 7 17.10 -45.00 -10.39
CA CYS A 7 15.86 -44.34 -10.80
C CYS A 7 15.43 -43.34 -9.72
N LEU A 8 15.12 -42.10 -10.13
CA LEU A 8 14.51 -41.08 -9.27
C LEU A 8 13.09 -41.50 -8.85
N PRO A 9 12.63 -41.21 -7.61
CA PRO A 9 11.23 -41.36 -7.22
C PRO A 9 10.36 -40.19 -7.71
N ASP A 10 9.15 -40.52 -8.16
CA ASP A 10 8.13 -39.66 -8.74
C ASP A 10 7.77 -38.41 -7.90
N HIS A 11 7.92 -37.25 -8.52
CA HIS A 11 7.71 -35.92 -7.93
C HIS A 11 6.23 -35.47 -7.88
N LEU A 12 5.29 -36.38 -8.16
CA LEU A 12 3.85 -36.08 -8.30
C LEU A 12 2.98 -36.55 -7.12
N GLY A 13 3.49 -37.44 -6.26
CA GLY A 13 2.71 -37.99 -5.13
C GLY A 13 2.42 -36.99 -4.01
N TRP A 14 3.33 -36.04 -3.75
CA TRP A 14 3.16 -35.08 -2.65
C TRP A 14 2.05 -34.06 -2.91
N ARG A 15 1.80 -33.68 -4.18
CA ARG A 15 0.75 -32.71 -4.56
C ARG A 15 -0.65 -33.29 -4.34
N ALA A 16 -0.84 -34.57 -4.64
CA ALA A 16 -2.11 -35.28 -4.42
C ALA A 16 -2.37 -35.52 -2.92
N ALA A 17 -1.35 -35.94 -2.17
CA ALA A 17 -1.45 -36.14 -0.72
C ALA A 17 -1.70 -34.83 0.04
N TRP A 18 -1.09 -33.72 -0.38
CA TRP A 18 -1.30 -32.40 0.23
C TRP A 18 -2.69 -31.82 -0.10
N ALA A 19 -3.15 -31.97 -1.34
CA ALA A 19 -4.50 -31.56 -1.76
C ALA A 19 -5.62 -32.38 -1.10
N ALA A 20 -5.39 -33.66 -0.78
CA ALA A 20 -6.33 -34.48 -0.02
C ALA A 20 -6.41 -34.06 1.46
N ARG A 21 -5.28 -33.67 2.06
CA ARG A 21 -5.20 -33.18 3.45
C ARG A 21 -5.89 -31.83 3.65
N LEU A 22 -5.83 -30.94 2.65
CA LEU A 22 -6.56 -29.67 2.66
C LEU A 22 -8.08 -29.85 2.54
N ARG A 23 -8.54 -30.86 1.78
CA ARG A 23 -9.97 -31.18 1.65
C ARG A 23 -10.58 -31.79 2.91
N ALA A 24 -9.76 -32.39 3.78
CA ALA A 24 -10.19 -33.00 5.04
C ALA A 24 -10.04 -32.08 6.27
N SER A 25 -9.58 -30.84 6.09
CA SER A 25 -9.31 -29.92 7.21
C SER A 25 -10.53 -29.05 7.50
N ASP A 26 -11.22 -29.34 8.62
CA ASP A 26 -12.30 -28.52 9.17
C ASP A 26 -11.86 -27.04 9.29
N ALA A 27 -12.78 -26.10 9.03
CA ALA A 27 -12.53 -24.66 8.94
C ALA A 27 -11.83 -24.06 10.19
N ARG A 28 -11.93 -24.76 11.33
CA ARG A 28 -11.22 -24.44 12.59
C ARG A 28 -9.71 -24.69 12.52
N SER A 29 -9.26 -25.71 11.79
CA SER A 29 -7.85 -26.05 11.62
C SER A 29 -7.13 -25.10 10.65
N ALA A 30 -7.81 -24.67 9.58
CA ALA A 30 -7.29 -23.65 8.67
C ALA A 30 -7.12 -22.28 9.35
N ARG A 31 -8.09 -21.90 10.20
CA ARG A 31 -7.99 -20.68 11.04
C ARG A 31 -6.82 -20.74 12.03
N ARG A 32 -6.61 -21.88 12.71
CA ARG A 32 -5.50 -22.05 13.65
C ARG A 32 -4.14 -22.01 12.93
N LEU A 33 -4.01 -22.66 11.78
CA LEU A 33 -2.78 -22.62 10.98
C LEU A 33 -2.48 -21.21 10.45
N PHE A 34 -3.51 -20.49 10.01
CA PHE A 34 -3.37 -19.09 9.58
C PHE A 34 -2.95 -18.17 10.74
N VAL A 35 -3.60 -18.28 11.90
CA VAL A 35 -3.26 -17.46 13.09
C VAL A 35 -1.86 -17.79 13.60
N THR A 36 -1.48 -19.07 13.66
CA THR A 36 -0.13 -19.47 14.09
C THR A 36 0.94 -18.99 13.11
N LEU A 37 0.73 -19.17 11.79
CA LEU A 37 1.67 -18.67 10.77
C LEU A 37 1.78 -17.13 10.82
N TYR A 38 0.65 -16.44 10.96
CA TYR A 38 0.58 -14.99 11.11
C TYR A 38 1.29 -14.50 12.38
N CYS A 39 1.07 -15.13 13.53
CA CYS A 39 1.75 -14.79 14.79
C CYS A 39 3.26 -15.10 14.75
N THR A 40 3.68 -16.19 14.11
CA THR A 40 5.10 -16.52 13.96
C THR A 40 5.83 -15.52 13.06
N ILE A 41 5.23 -15.14 11.93
CA ILE A 41 5.76 -14.10 11.03
C ILE A 41 5.86 -12.75 11.76
N LEU A 42 4.84 -12.39 12.55
CA LEU A 42 4.86 -11.17 13.37
C LEU A 42 5.92 -11.22 14.48
N SER A 43 6.17 -12.37 15.10
CA SER A 43 7.22 -12.52 16.10
C SER A 43 8.63 -12.40 15.51
N PHE A 44 8.88 -12.97 14.33
CA PHE A 44 10.13 -12.77 13.60
C PHE A 44 10.31 -11.31 13.19
N ALA A 45 9.27 -10.66 12.66
CA ALA A 45 9.30 -9.24 12.31
C ALA A 45 9.48 -8.29 13.52
N ARG A 46 9.07 -8.72 14.72
CA ARG A 46 9.33 -7.99 15.98
C ARG A 46 10.75 -8.17 16.48
N GLN A 47 11.32 -9.37 16.34
CA GLN A 47 12.69 -9.66 16.75
C GLN A 47 13.73 -8.90 15.91
N ASP A 48 13.45 -8.65 14.63
CA ASP A 48 14.30 -7.80 13.78
C ASP A 48 14.31 -6.31 14.20
N ARG A 49 13.31 -5.83 14.96
CA ARG A 49 13.26 -4.43 15.45
C ARG A 49 14.16 -4.19 16.67
N GLU A 50 14.54 -5.22 17.41
CA GLU A 50 15.40 -5.11 18.61
C GLU A 50 16.90 -5.23 18.30
N ALA A 51 17.28 -5.72 17.11
CA ALA A 51 18.66 -6.11 16.81
C ALA A 51 19.58 -5.00 16.28
N ALA A 52 19.15 -3.74 16.20
CA ALA A 52 19.92 -2.72 15.49
C ALA A 52 20.25 -1.50 16.38
N MET A 53 21.39 -1.57 17.07
CA MET A 53 22.15 -0.36 17.47
C MET A 53 22.59 0.36 16.18
N ILE A 54 21.74 1.26 15.69
CA ILE A 54 22.00 2.06 14.49
C ILE A 54 22.25 3.50 14.93
N ASP A 55 23.38 4.06 14.52
CA ASP A 55 23.67 5.49 14.67
C ASP A 55 22.59 6.34 13.96
N PRO A 56 21.73 7.06 14.72
CA PRO A 56 20.64 7.85 14.17
C PRO A 56 21.12 9.13 13.47
N ASP A 57 22.33 9.60 13.78
CA ASP A 57 22.95 10.78 13.18
C ASP A 57 23.79 10.45 11.94
N GLY A 58 23.90 9.16 11.60
CA GLY A 58 24.59 8.68 10.40
C GLY A 58 24.06 9.33 9.12
N LEU A 59 24.98 9.97 8.38
CA LEU A 59 24.69 10.58 7.08
C LEU A 59 24.77 9.53 5.97
N LEU A 60 23.62 9.22 5.40
CA LEU A 60 23.48 8.23 4.34
C LEU A 60 23.62 8.87 2.96
N ASP A 61 24.22 8.14 2.03
CA ASP A 61 24.16 8.45 0.62
C ASP A 61 22.76 8.20 0.03
N ILE A 62 22.56 8.61 -1.22
CA ILE A 62 21.26 8.49 -1.86
C ILE A 62 20.81 7.05 -2.12
N HIS A 63 21.74 6.11 -2.29
CA HIS A 63 21.44 4.70 -2.50
C HIS A 63 21.12 4.01 -1.18
N GLU A 64 21.87 4.31 -0.12
CA GLU A 64 21.60 3.88 1.25
C GLU A 64 20.25 4.38 1.74
N ALA A 65 19.97 5.67 1.55
CA ALA A 65 18.70 6.29 1.90
C ALA A 65 17.54 5.67 1.10
N ALA A 66 17.71 5.45 -0.20
CA ALA A 66 16.69 4.83 -1.04
C ALA A 66 16.41 3.38 -0.62
N ARG A 67 17.44 2.60 -0.29
CA ARG A 67 17.29 1.25 0.27
C ARG A 67 16.53 1.28 1.60
N LEU A 68 16.88 2.20 2.50
CA LEU A 68 16.22 2.33 3.80
C LEU A 68 14.72 2.65 3.64
N LEU A 69 14.38 3.56 2.73
CA LEU A 69 13.00 3.95 2.45
C LEU A 69 12.23 2.92 1.60
N GLY A 70 12.91 1.90 1.07
CA GLY A 70 12.33 0.93 0.14
C GLY A 70 11.84 1.59 -1.16
N VAL A 71 12.56 2.58 -1.69
CA VAL A 71 12.26 3.25 -2.97
C VAL A 71 13.47 3.30 -3.90
N SER A 72 13.29 3.75 -5.14
CA SER A 72 14.43 3.94 -6.05
C SER A 72 15.21 5.23 -5.75
N ALA A 73 16.51 5.25 -6.04
CA ALA A 73 17.31 6.47 -5.94
C ALA A 73 16.75 7.59 -6.83
N THR A 74 16.14 7.25 -7.96
CA THR A 74 15.45 8.22 -8.84
C THR A 74 14.22 8.82 -8.16
N SER A 75 13.42 8.01 -7.46
CA SER A 75 12.29 8.47 -6.64
C SER A 75 12.78 9.44 -5.56
N LEU A 76 13.84 9.06 -4.85
CA LEU A 76 14.42 9.88 -3.79
C LEU A 76 14.98 11.21 -4.32
N ARG A 77 15.57 11.22 -5.53
CA ARG A 77 15.95 12.46 -6.24
C ARG A 77 14.73 13.33 -6.54
N ARG A 78 13.63 12.74 -7.02
CA ARG A 78 12.39 13.49 -7.29
C ARG A 78 11.83 14.11 -6.02
N TRP A 79 11.75 13.34 -4.94
CA TRP A 79 11.22 13.79 -3.64
C TRP A 79 12.07 14.92 -3.04
N THR A 80 13.39 14.82 -3.10
CA THR A 80 14.28 15.89 -2.62
C THR A 80 14.21 17.14 -3.49
N ASN A 81 14.03 16.99 -4.81
CA ASN A 81 13.88 18.13 -5.72
C ASN A 81 12.55 18.86 -5.53
N SER A 82 11.49 18.14 -5.14
CA SER A 82 10.18 18.73 -4.84
C SER A 82 10.07 19.24 -3.40
N GLY A 83 11.14 19.16 -2.61
CA GLY A 83 11.15 19.59 -1.20
C GLY A 83 10.42 18.66 -0.24
N LEU A 84 10.03 17.46 -0.67
CA LEU A 84 9.27 16.51 0.14
C LEU A 84 10.11 15.88 1.26
N LEU A 85 11.41 15.75 1.03
CA LEU A 85 12.34 15.15 1.99
C LEU A 85 13.57 16.04 2.18
N PRO A 86 13.95 16.37 3.43
CA PRO A 86 15.17 17.11 3.73
C PRO A 86 16.41 16.40 3.20
N HIS A 87 17.40 17.17 2.72
CA HIS A 87 18.71 16.65 2.36
C HIS A 87 19.79 17.71 2.57
N LEU A 88 21.00 17.26 2.89
CA LEU A 88 22.20 18.09 2.93
C LEU A 88 22.96 17.94 1.61
N ARG A 89 23.68 18.99 1.20
CA ARG A 89 24.65 18.91 0.11
C ARG A 89 26.04 19.07 0.67
N ILE A 90 26.85 18.02 0.60
CA ILE A 90 28.17 17.95 1.25
C ILE A 90 29.26 17.70 0.20
N GLY A 91 30.44 18.28 0.42
CA GLY A 91 31.63 18.14 -0.42
C GLY A 91 31.62 19.01 -1.69
N GLY A 92 32.76 19.05 -2.38
CA GLY A 92 32.94 19.88 -3.59
C GLY A 92 32.01 19.51 -4.75
N LYS A 93 31.58 18.23 -4.83
CA LYS A 93 30.60 17.74 -5.81
C LYS A 93 29.14 17.95 -5.37
N ARG A 94 28.90 18.54 -4.19
CA ARG A 94 27.57 18.83 -3.61
C ARG A 94 26.64 17.62 -3.61
N GLU A 95 27.17 16.48 -3.19
CA GLU A 95 26.42 15.21 -3.16
C GLU A 95 25.33 15.26 -2.08
N ARG A 96 24.19 14.60 -2.36
CA ARG A 96 23.07 14.53 -1.41
C ARG A 96 23.42 13.57 -0.27
N ARG A 97 23.30 14.06 0.95
CA ARG A 97 23.40 13.26 2.18
C ARG A 97 22.10 13.39 2.98
N PHE A 98 21.68 12.30 3.58
CA PHE A 98 20.42 12.19 4.30
C PHE A 98 20.71 11.82 5.73
N ARG A 99 20.18 12.58 6.69
CA ARG A 99 20.24 12.16 8.09
C ARG A 99 19.32 10.96 8.24
N ARG A 100 19.85 9.86 8.78
CA ARG A 100 19.03 8.67 9.01
C ARG A 100 17.80 8.98 9.86
N ALA A 101 17.90 9.84 10.88
CA ALA A 101 16.77 10.31 11.67
C ALA A 101 15.64 10.93 10.81
N ASP A 102 15.97 11.78 9.82
CA ASP A 102 14.97 12.39 8.92
C ASP A 102 14.28 11.33 8.04
N LEU A 103 15.04 10.32 7.59
CA LEU A 103 14.49 9.21 6.81
C LEU A 103 13.58 8.31 7.66
N LEU A 104 13.98 8.02 8.89
CA LEU A 104 13.18 7.23 9.82
C LEU A 104 11.92 7.99 10.24
N ALA A 105 12.01 9.30 10.49
CA ALA A 105 10.84 10.15 10.74
C ALA A 105 9.90 10.25 9.53
N PHE A 106 10.45 10.14 8.32
CA PHE A 106 9.66 10.07 7.09
C PHE A 106 8.95 8.72 6.91
N LEU A 107 9.53 7.63 7.42
CA LEU A 107 8.92 6.29 7.45
C LEU A 107 7.94 6.10 8.61
N ASP A 108 8.21 6.75 9.73
CA ASP A 108 7.51 6.63 10.99
C ASP A 108 7.25 8.04 11.53
N PRO A 109 6.06 8.61 11.27
CA PRO A 109 5.60 9.80 11.97
C PRO A 109 5.32 9.40 13.42
N ALA A 110 6.38 9.28 14.21
CA ALA A 110 6.30 8.82 15.59
C ALA A 110 5.33 9.72 16.39
N PRO A 111 4.62 9.16 17.38
CA PRO A 111 3.75 9.93 18.27
C PRO A 111 4.58 10.98 19.01
N ALA A 112 3.97 12.14 19.25
CA ALA A 112 4.57 13.27 19.96
C ALA A 112 5.37 12.80 21.19
N GLY A 113 6.70 12.90 21.10
CA GLY A 113 7.59 12.63 22.23
C GLY A 113 7.45 13.70 23.32
N PRO A 114 7.87 13.40 24.57
CA PRO A 114 7.63 14.25 25.74
C PRO A 114 8.30 15.63 25.70
N ALA A 115 9.13 15.94 24.69
CA ALA A 115 9.68 17.28 24.49
C ALA A 115 8.70 18.29 23.85
N ALA A 116 7.59 17.82 23.26
CA ALA A 116 6.58 18.70 22.65
C ALA A 116 5.53 19.24 23.64
N ARG A 117 5.63 18.92 24.94
CA ARG A 117 4.70 19.38 25.98
C ARG A 117 5.02 20.80 26.49
N ARG A 118 5.37 21.72 25.60
CA ARG A 118 5.49 23.16 25.90
C ARG A 118 5.02 24.01 24.72
N THR A 119 3.81 23.79 24.25
CA THR A 119 2.87 24.84 23.80
C THR A 119 1.52 24.17 23.58
N GLY A 120 0.56 24.45 24.45
CA GLY A 120 -0.77 23.87 24.39
C GLY A 120 -1.54 24.36 23.16
N ARG A 121 -1.73 23.49 22.17
CA ARG A 121 -2.89 23.42 21.26
C ARG A 121 -2.85 22.12 20.44
N ALA A 122 -2.90 20.97 21.11
CA ALA A 122 -2.90 19.67 20.45
C ALA A 122 -4.33 19.12 20.37
N GLY A 123 -4.92 19.16 19.18
CA GLY A 123 -6.22 18.57 18.91
C GLY A 123 -6.86 19.04 17.60
N ALA A 124 -6.20 18.82 16.45
CA ALA A 124 -6.81 18.86 15.10
C ALA A 124 -5.81 18.59 13.94
N ASP A 125 -4.50 18.84 14.11
CA ASP A 125 -3.62 19.16 12.97
C ASP A 125 -2.53 18.14 12.63
N SER A 126 -2.82 16.82 12.67
CA SER A 126 -1.88 15.86 12.07
C SER A 126 -2.05 15.82 10.55
N HIS A 127 -1.04 16.28 9.82
CA HIS A 127 -0.93 16.14 8.35
C HIS A 127 -0.58 14.71 7.91
N ALA A 128 -0.36 13.78 8.84
CA ALA A 128 -0.07 12.39 8.51
C ALA A 128 -1.33 11.65 8.02
N PHE A 129 -1.20 10.92 6.91
CA PHE A 129 -2.24 10.00 6.41
C PHE A 129 -2.35 8.83 7.37
N LEU A 130 -3.50 8.59 7.96
CA LEU A 130 -3.71 7.52 8.93
C LEU A 130 -4.42 6.30 8.31
N VAL A 131 -3.89 5.13 8.59
CA VAL A 131 -4.49 3.82 8.31
C VAL A 131 -4.59 3.09 9.64
N ASP A 132 -5.81 2.84 10.11
CA ASP A 132 -6.07 2.24 11.44
C ASP A 132 -5.42 3.02 12.60
N GLY A 133 -5.52 4.35 12.54
CA GLY A 133 -4.94 5.24 13.55
C GLY A 133 -3.40 5.30 13.55
N LYS A 134 -2.74 4.57 12.65
CA LYS A 134 -1.28 4.61 12.45
C LYS A 134 -0.95 5.38 11.19
N PRO A 135 0.15 6.14 11.16
CA PRO A 135 0.54 6.79 9.93
C PRO A 135 0.92 5.80 8.82
N ALA A 136 0.55 6.14 7.58
CA ALA A 136 0.97 5.47 6.38
C ALA A 136 2.17 6.18 5.77
N ALA A 137 3.23 5.40 5.51
CA ALA A 137 4.41 5.92 4.83
C ALA A 137 4.11 6.18 3.34
N PRO A 138 4.76 7.16 2.71
CA PRO A 138 4.70 7.30 1.26
C PRO A 138 5.20 6.02 0.57
N GLY A 139 4.43 5.55 -0.41
CA GLY A 139 4.64 4.29 -1.09
C GLY A 139 3.93 3.09 -0.47
N THR A 140 3.13 3.28 0.59
CA THR A 140 2.28 2.23 1.16
C THR A 140 1.25 1.75 0.14
N HIS A 141 1.16 0.44 -0.06
CA HIS A 141 0.21 -0.21 -0.96
C HIS A 141 -0.61 -1.28 -0.23
N LEU A 142 -1.88 -0.96 0.03
CA LEU A 142 -2.78 -1.74 0.86
C LEU A 142 -3.72 -2.61 0.03
N CYS A 143 -3.90 -3.85 0.48
CA CYS A 143 -4.97 -4.73 0.01
C CYS A 143 -6.22 -4.51 0.86
N GLY A 144 -7.32 -4.09 0.22
CA GLY A 144 -8.64 -3.95 0.82
C GLY A 144 -9.56 -5.09 0.40
N LEU A 145 -9.76 -6.07 1.26
CA LEU A 145 -10.70 -7.16 1.08
C LEU A 145 -12.06 -6.78 1.68
N SER A 146 -13.11 -6.89 0.89
CA SER A 146 -14.48 -6.58 1.33
C SER A 146 -15.36 -7.82 1.30
N ALA A 147 -16.17 -8.00 2.34
CA ALA A 147 -17.16 -9.10 2.39
C ALA A 147 -18.35 -8.84 1.46
N ASP A 148 -18.73 -7.57 1.31
CA ASP A 148 -19.85 -7.14 0.48
C ASP A 148 -19.63 -5.71 -0.06
N GLU A 149 -20.56 -5.25 -0.91
CA GLU A 149 -20.51 -3.93 -1.54
C GLU A 149 -20.64 -2.77 -0.54
N ARG A 150 -21.39 -2.94 0.56
CA ARG A 150 -21.57 -1.90 1.57
C ARG A 150 -20.25 -1.69 2.30
N ALA A 151 -19.64 -2.76 2.79
CA ALA A 151 -18.36 -2.72 3.47
C ALA A 151 -17.26 -2.14 2.57
N ARG A 152 -17.22 -2.57 1.29
CA ARG A 152 -16.30 -2.00 0.29
C ARG A 152 -16.45 -0.48 0.16
N ARG A 153 -17.69 0.00 0.11
CA ARG A 153 -18.01 1.43 -0.05
C ARG A 153 -17.66 2.24 1.19
N GLU A 154 -17.93 1.71 2.38
CA GLU A 154 -17.56 2.35 3.64
C GLU A 154 -16.04 2.47 3.79
N GLN A 155 -15.28 1.42 3.42
CA GLN A 155 -13.82 1.43 3.38
C GLN A 155 -13.28 2.45 2.37
N ALA A 156 -13.83 2.45 1.15
CA ALA A 156 -13.47 3.41 0.11
C ALA A 156 -13.69 4.85 0.56
N ALA A 157 -14.85 5.13 1.18
CA ALA A 157 -15.18 6.47 1.66
C ALA A 157 -14.30 6.91 2.82
N GLY A 158 -13.95 6.00 3.75
CA GLY A 158 -13.02 6.27 4.83
C GLY A 158 -11.63 6.64 4.30
N PHE A 159 -11.10 5.85 3.38
CA PHE A 159 -9.81 6.10 2.74
C PHE A 159 -9.77 7.44 1.98
N VAL A 160 -10.78 7.72 1.16
CA VAL A 160 -10.85 8.97 0.38
C VAL A 160 -11.06 10.19 1.29
N ALA A 161 -11.89 10.07 2.34
CA ALA A 161 -12.07 11.15 3.30
C ALA A 161 -10.76 11.49 4.03
N GLU A 162 -10.00 10.47 4.43
CA GLU A 162 -8.69 10.64 5.06
C GLU A 162 -7.69 11.29 4.11
N ALA A 163 -7.61 10.81 2.86
CA ALA A 163 -6.78 11.44 1.83
C ALA A 163 -7.10 12.93 1.66
N LEU A 164 -8.38 13.28 1.66
CA LEU A 164 -8.81 14.66 1.51
C LEU A 164 -8.55 15.50 2.76
N ARG A 165 -8.63 14.91 3.96
CA ARG A 165 -8.33 15.55 5.25
C ARG A 165 -6.87 16.00 5.31
N VAL A 166 -5.94 15.16 4.89
CA VAL A 166 -4.49 15.44 4.98
C VAL A 166 -3.95 16.30 3.84
N GLY A 167 -4.81 16.76 2.93
CA GLY A 167 -4.38 17.62 1.82
C GLY A 167 -3.96 16.87 0.55
N SER A 168 -3.99 15.54 0.52
CA SER A 168 -3.58 14.76 -0.65
C SER A 168 -4.41 15.08 -1.90
N VAL A 169 -3.79 14.90 -3.06
CA VAL A 169 -4.50 14.73 -4.33
C VAL A 169 -4.86 13.25 -4.45
N CYS A 170 -6.16 12.95 -4.45
CA CYS A 170 -6.71 11.61 -4.43
C CYS A 170 -7.26 11.21 -5.81
N PHE A 171 -6.74 10.14 -6.38
CA PHE A 171 -7.22 9.52 -7.60
C PHE A 171 -8.08 8.32 -7.27
N VAL A 172 -9.30 8.28 -7.80
CA VAL A 172 -10.23 7.15 -7.64
C VAL A 172 -10.45 6.51 -9.00
N VAL A 173 -10.11 5.24 -9.11
CA VAL A 173 -10.34 4.42 -10.30
C VAL A 173 -11.39 3.38 -9.98
N ALA A 174 -12.61 3.63 -10.46
CA ALA A 174 -13.76 2.80 -10.14
C ALA A 174 -14.82 2.91 -11.23
N ALA A 175 -15.61 1.83 -11.41
CA ALA A 175 -16.73 1.82 -12.34
C ALA A 175 -17.77 2.91 -11.96
N ALA A 176 -18.54 3.38 -12.95
CA ALA A 176 -19.51 4.47 -12.76
C ALA A 176 -20.54 4.20 -11.65
N GLN A 177 -20.97 2.95 -11.47
CA GLN A 177 -21.87 2.55 -10.40
C GLN A 177 -21.20 2.67 -9.02
N THR A 178 -19.99 2.12 -8.86
CA THR A 178 -19.21 2.24 -7.61
C THR A 178 -18.96 3.71 -7.28
N TRP A 179 -18.58 4.52 -8.27
CA TRP A 179 -18.36 5.96 -8.09
C TRP A 179 -19.60 6.67 -7.56
N ARG A 180 -20.78 6.42 -8.13
CA ARG A 180 -22.04 7.01 -7.64
C ARG A 180 -22.31 6.64 -6.18
N GLY A 181 -22.08 5.38 -5.83
CA GLY A 181 -22.23 4.91 -4.45
C GLY A 181 -21.26 5.58 -3.48
N LEU A 182 -19.99 5.66 -3.86
CA LEU A 182 -18.94 6.33 -3.10
C LEU A 182 -19.24 7.82 -2.89
N MET A 183 -19.69 8.52 -3.93
CA MET A 183 -20.03 9.94 -3.84
C MET A 183 -21.15 10.23 -2.85
N ALA A 184 -22.15 9.36 -2.75
CA ALA A 184 -23.22 9.49 -1.77
C ALA A 184 -22.70 9.33 -0.32
N GLU A 185 -21.75 8.42 -0.10
CA GLU A 185 -21.10 8.22 1.20
C GLU A 185 -20.19 9.40 1.55
N LEU A 186 -19.37 9.87 0.60
CA LEU A 186 -18.47 11.01 0.79
C LEU A 186 -19.22 12.32 1.07
N ALA A 187 -20.39 12.52 0.46
CA ALA A 187 -21.19 13.72 0.70
C ALA A 187 -21.60 13.88 2.19
N ARG A 188 -21.71 12.76 2.93
CA ARG A 188 -21.96 12.77 4.37
C ARG A 188 -20.71 13.03 5.22
N ARG A 189 -19.52 12.67 4.72
CA ARG A 189 -18.26 12.65 5.48
C ARG A 189 -17.33 13.82 5.20
N VAL A 190 -17.41 14.41 4.01
CA VAL A 190 -16.44 15.39 3.50
C VAL A 190 -17.10 16.72 3.22
N PRO A 191 -16.95 17.71 4.13
CA PRO A 191 -17.39 19.08 3.88
C PRO A 191 -16.72 19.65 2.62
N GLY A 192 -17.52 20.31 1.77
CA GLY A 192 -17.01 20.93 0.55
C GLY A 192 -16.53 19.94 -0.53
N LEU A 193 -17.03 18.70 -0.55
CA LEU A 193 -16.68 17.68 -1.54
C LEU A 193 -16.70 18.19 -3.00
N VAL A 194 -17.72 18.98 -3.36
CA VAL A 194 -17.82 19.60 -4.71
C VAL A 194 -16.62 20.49 -5.01
N ARG A 195 -16.13 21.26 -4.02
CA ARG A 195 -14.91 22.07 -4.17
C ARG A 195 -13.70 21.19 -4.41
N GLN A 196 -13.56 20.08 -3.68
CA GLN A 196 -12.44 19.15 -3.85
C GLN A 196 -12.35 18.59 -5.27
N ILE A 197 -13.50 18.33 -5.91
CA ILE A 197 -13.56 17.90 -7.31
C ILE A 197 -13.19 19.06 -8.25
N LYS A 198 -13.79 20.25 -8.05
CA LYS A 198 -13.52 21.43 -8.87
C LYS A 198 -12.04 21.82 -8.85
N THR A 199 -11.39 21.73 -7.69
CA THR A 199 -9.96 22.03 -7.51
C THR A 199 -9.05 20.84 -7.81
N ARG A 200 -9.57 19.77 -8.46
CA ARG A 200 -8.80 18.58 -8.86
C ARG A 200 -8.08 17.87 -7.70
N ARG A 201 -8.54 18.05 -6.46
CA ARG A 201 -8.06 17.29 -5.29
C ARG A 201 -8.68 15.90 -5.18
N LEU A 202 -9.88 15.72 -5.73
CA LEU A 202 -10.49 14.41 -5.95
C LEU A 202 -10.70 14.22 -7.45
N VAL A 203 -10.00 13.25 -8.03
CA VAL A 203 -10.00 12.97 -9.47
C VAL A 203 -10.53 11.57 -9.72
N ARG A 204 -11.60 11.45 -10.50
CA ARG A 204 -12.12 10.16 -10.96
C ARG A 204 -11.49 9.78 -12.31
N SER A 205 -11.20 8.51 -12.51
CA SER A 205 -11.10 7.90 -13.84
C SER A 205 -11.77 6.53 -13.89
N ASP A 206 -12.09 6.08 -15.10
CA ASP A 206 -12.40 4.67 -15.35
C ASP A 206 -11.10 3.89 -15.55
N TYR A 207 -11.18 2.56 -15.45
CA TYR A 207 -10.05 1.69 -15.79
C TYR A 207 -9.75 1.74 -17.29
N ALA A 208 -8.47 1.80 -17.63
CA ALA A 208 -8.01 1.68 -19.00
C ALA A 208 -8.28 0.27 -19.56
N SER A 209 -8.16 0.12 -20.88
CA SER A 209 -8.36 -1.16 -21.58
C SER A 209 -7.27 -2.21 -21.28
N SER A 210 -6.17 -1.84 -20.61
CA SER A 210 -5.12 -2.76 -20.19
C SER A 210 -4.38 -2.25 -18.95
N GLY A 211 -3.71 -3.17 -18.23
CA GLY A 211 -2.88 -2.82 -17.08
C GLY A 211 -1.75 -1.86 -17.44
N SER A 212 -1.08 -2.07 -18.57
CA SER A 212 0.00 -1.19 -19.03
C SER A 212 -0.48 0.23 -19.34
N ALA A 213 -1.67 0.37 -19.95
CA ALA A 213 -2.29 1.67 -20.20
C ALA A 213 -2.70 2.36 -18.89
N GLN A 214 -3.22 1.60 -17.92
CA GLN A 214 -3.57 2.12 -16.60
C GLN A 214 -2.34 2.64 -15.84
N LEU A 215 -1.23 1.90 -15.87
CA LEU A 215 0.02 2.30 -15.23
C LEU A 215 0.60 3.56 -15.87
N LYS A 216 0.58 3.65 -17.21
CA LYS A 216 1.02 4.86 -17.94
C LYS A 216 0.16 6.08 -17.58
N TYR A 217 -1.15 5.88 -17.41
CA TYR A 217 -2.05 6.92 -16.92
C TYR A 217 -1.62 7.41 -15.53
N PHE A 218 -1.41 6.49 -14.57
CA PHE A 218 -0.96 6.87 -13.22
C PHE A 218 0.40 7.58 -13.22
N GLU A 219 1.41 7.07 -13.92
CA GLU A 219 2.71 7.73 -14.04
C GLU A 219 2.58 9.18 -14.55
N THR A 220 1.68 9.39 -15.51
CA THR A 220 1.43 10.71 -16.08
C THR A 220 0.73 11.62 -15.07
N GLN A 221 -0.35 11.17 -14.44
CA GLN A 221 -1.16 12.00 -13.54
C GLN A 221 -0.45 12.29 -12.22
N LEU A 222 0.13 11.25 -11.59
CA LEU A 222 0.88 11.39 -10.35
C LEU A 222 2.13 12.25 -10.58
N GLY A 223 2.83 12.05 -11.71
CA GLY A 223 3.96 12.88 -12.10
C GLY A 223 3.61 14.35 -12.33
N ARG A 224 2.43 14.65 -12.88
CA ARG A 224 1.92 16.03 -12.98
C ARG A 224 1.62 16.60 -11.61
N ALA A 225 0.83 15.90 -10.80
CA ALA A 225 0.48 16.36 -9.45
C ALA A 225 1.72 16.64 -8.58
N THR A 226 2.74 15.78 -8.62
CA THR A 226 4.00 16.05 -7.89
C THR A 226 4.71 17.30 -8.41
N ARG A 227 4.75 17.54 -9.73
CA ARG A 227 5.37 18.76 -10.29
C ARG A 227 4.59 20.02 -9.95
N ASP A 228 3.27 19.91 -9.84
CA ASP A 228 2.37 21.00 -9.46
C ASP A 228 2.40 21.27 -7.94
N GLY A 229 3.27 20.58 -7.19
CA GLY A 229 3.53 20.84 -5.78
C GLY A 229 2.68 20.01 -4.81
N ALA A 230 2.03 18.93 -5.26
CA ALA A 230 1.32 18.03 -4.36
C ALA A 230 2.30 17.38 -3.36
N GLY A 231 2.16 17.72 -2.08
CA GLY A 231 2.98 17.17 -1.00
C GLY A 231 2.66 15.70 -0.67
N SER A 232 1.47 15.22 -1.04
CA SER A 232 1.05 13.83 -0.85
C SER A 232 0.03 13.41 -1.91
N LEU A 233 0.06 12.12 -2.27
CA LEU A 233 -0.81 11.51 -3.26
C LEU A 233 -1.58 10.33 -2.64
N ALA A 234 -2.78 10.08 -3.14
CA ALA A 234 -3.54 8.89 -2.77
C ALA A 234 -4.18 8.24 -4.00
N VAL A 235 -4.23 6.92 -4.03
CA VAL A 235 -4.93 6.15 -5.07
C VAL A 235 -5.89 5.16 -4.43
N LEU A 236 -7.15 5.19 -4.86
CA LEU A 236 -8.13 4.15 -4.60
C LEU A 236 -8.42 3.41 -5.90
N GLY A 237 -8.13 2.11 -5.97
CA GLY A 237 -8.46 1.26 -7.11
C GLY A 237 -9.53 0.22 -6.76
N ASP A 238 -10.69 0.26 -7.42
CA ASP A 238 -11.76 -0.75 -7.24
C ASP A 238 -11.64 -1.89 -8.25
N LEU A 239 -10.92 -2.96 -7.88
CA LEU A 239 -10.69 -4.12 -8.73
C LEU A 239 -11.80 -5.17 -8.63
N SER A 240 -12.86 -4.93 -7.84
CA SER A 240 -13.98 -5.87 -7.67
C SER A 240 -14.73 -6.19 -8.98
N GLY A 241 -14.62 -5.29 -9.98
CA GLY A 241 -15.13 -5.46 -11.34
C GLY A 241 -14.15 -6.10 -12.34
N GLY A 242 -12.95 -6.51 -11.91
CA GLY A 242 -11.92 -7.14 -12.74
C GLY A 242 -10.77 -6.22 -13.18
N GLY A 243 -10.83 -4.92 -12.88
CA GLY A 243 -9.72 -3.99 -13.09
C GLY A 243 -9.47 -3.57 -14.55
N PRO A 244 -8.22 -3.19 -14.90
CA PRO A 244 -7.86 -2.71 -16.25
C PRO A 244 -8.11 -3.75 -17.35
N GLY A 245 -8.99 -3.46 -18.30
CA GLY A 245 -9.42 -4.42 -19.34
C GLY A 245 -10.70 -5.19 -19.02
N GLY A 246 -11.34 -4.95 -17.88
CA GLY A 246 -12.65 -5.52 -17.53
C GLY A 246 -12.53 -6.88 -16.85
N ARG A 247 -13.33 -7.88 -17.27
CA ARG A 247 -13.34 -9.23 -16.68
C ARG A 247 -12.04 -9.99 -17.01
N ASN A 248 -10.99 -9.68 -16.29
CA ASN A 248 -9.69 -10.32 -16.43
C ASN A 248 -9.63 -11.66 -15.69
N SER A 249 -8.72 -12.52 -16.15
CA SER A 249 -8.22 -13.60 -15.30
C SER A 249 -7.49 -13.00 -14.11
N PHE A 250 -7.54 -13.69 -12.97
CA PHE A 250 -6.85 -13.25 -11.77
C PHE A 250 -5.33 -13.07 -11.98
N ALA A 251 -4.71 -13.89 -12.82
CA ALA A 251 -3.30 -13.75 -13.19
C ALA A 251 -2.97 -12.36 -13.75
N ARG A 252 -3.84 -11.79 -14.59
CA ARG A 252 -3.64 -10.43 -15.13
C ARG A 252 -3.80 -9.34 -14.08
N ILE A 253 -4.68 -9.56 -13.10
CA ILE A 253 -4.81 -8.66 -11.95
C ILE A 253 -3.50 -8.68 -11.15
N LEU A 254 -2.94 -9.86 -10.86
CA LEU A 254 -1.65 -9.96 -10.17
C LEU A 254 -0.48 -9.33 -10.95
N GLU A 255 -0.40 -9.56 -12.27
CA GLU A 255 0.60 -8.91 -13.12
C GLU A 255 0.51 -7.39 -13.01
N TYR A 256 -0.72 -6.85 -13.03
CA TYR A 256 -0.96 -5.44 -12.83
C TYR A 256 -0.52 -4.96 -11.43
N GLU A 257 -0.83 -5.70 -10.35
CA GLU A 257 -0.42 -5.31 -8.99
C GLU A 257 1.09 -5.30 -8.79
N VAL A 258 1.79 -6.31 -9.31
CA VAL A 258 3.25 -6.39 -9.24
C VAL A 258 3.89 -5.19 -9.96
N GLU A 259 3.38 -4.87 -11.15
CA GLU A 259 3.88 -3.71 -11.90
C GLU A 259 3.44 -2.38 -11.27
N TYR A 260 2.26 -2.32 -10.63
CA TYR A 260 1.81 -1.16 -9.88
C TYR A 260 2.72 -0.88 -8.70
N GLU A 261 3.04 -1.90 -7.91
CA GLU A 261 3.98 -1.81 -6.80
C GLU A 261 5.32 -1.22 -7.27
N ARG A 262 5.90 -1.81 -8.32
CA ARG A 262 7.21 -1.42 -8.85
C ARG A 262 7.23 -0.01 -9.46
N ARG A 263 6.21 0.33 -10.26
CA ARG A 263 6.19 1.55 -11.10
C ARG A 263 5.48 2.73 -10.46
N ILE A 264 4.58 2.48 -9.53
CA ILE A 264 3.75 3.50 -8.89
C ILE A 264 4.09 3.63 -7.41
N ALA A 265 3.80 2.62 -6.60
CA ALA A 265 3.95 2.72 -5.14
C ALA A 265 5.39 3.08 -4.73
N ARG A 266 6.39 2.44 -5.36
CA ARG A 266 7.82 2.68 -5.07
C ARG A 266 8.41 3.93 -5.75
N GLN A 267 7.64 4.60 -6.61
CA GLN A 267 8.12 5.72 -7.42
C GLN A 267 7.52 7.07 -7.04
N PHE A 268 6.34 7.08 -6.42
CA PHE A 268 5.60 8.29 -6.07
C PHE A 268 5.32 8.34 -4.56
N PRO A 269 5.16 9.53 -3.98
CA PRO A 269 4.79 9.68 -2.57
C PRO A 269 3.28 9.42 -2.39
N VAL A 270 2.88 8.18 -2.68
CA VAL A 270 1.48 7.77 -2.81
C VAL A 270 1.13 6.75 -1.74
N VAL A 271 -0.04 6.90 -1.13
CA VAL A 271 -0.68 5.82 -0.35
C VAL A 271 -1.78 5.23 -1.22
N THR A 272 -1.78 3.91 -1.40
CA THR A 272 -2.72 3.22 -2.28
C THR A 272 -3.59 2.24 -1.49
N LEU A 273 -4.88 2.19 -1.83
CA LEU A 273 -5.81 1.14 -1.44
C LEU A 273 -6.37 0.46 -2.70
N CYS A 274 -6.00 -0.81 -2.93
CA CYS A 274 -6.57 -1.66 -3.97
C CYS A 274 -7.65 -2.55 -3.36
N GLN A 275 -8.89 -2.41 -3.83
CA GLN A 275 -10.05 -3.10 -3.27
C GLN A 275 -10.46 -4.32 -4.09
N TYR A 276 -10.77 -5.42 -3.39
CA TYR A 276 -11.24 -6.67 -3.94
C TYR A 276 -12.51 -7.15 -3.22
N ASP A 277 -13.33 -7.90 -3.94
CA ASP A 277 -14.49 -8.60 -3.40
C ASP A 277 -14.04 -10.01 -2.95
N ALA A 278 -13.99 -10.23 -1.64
CA ALA A 278 -13.52 -11.49 -1.07
C ALA A 278 -14.44 -12.67 -1.44
N GLY A 279 -15.74 -12.41 -1.68
CA GLY A 279 -16.69 -13.43 -2.11
C GLY A 279 -16.48 -13.91 -3.55
N ARG A 280 -15.69 -13.18 -4.35
CA ARG A 280 -15.37 -13.51 -5.74
C ARG A 280 -13.99 -14.15 -5.93
N LEU A 281 -13.18 -14.20 -4.88
CA LEU A 281 -11.83 -14.77 -4.93
C LEU A 281 -11.84 -16.19 -4.35
N SER A 282 -11.18 -17.11 -5.02
CA SER A 282 -10.79 -18.38 -4.40
C SER A 282 -9.71 -18.15 -3.34
N GLY A 283 -9.50 -19.12 -2.45
CA GLY A 283 -8.48 -19.01 -1.40
C GLY A 283 -7.05 -18.78 -1.93
N GLY A 284 -6.72 -19.38 -3.08
CA GLY A 284 -5.42 -19.16 -3.73
C GLY A 284 -5.28 -17.75 -4.31
N GLU A 285 -6.36 -17.20 -4.86
CA GLU A 285 -6.38 -15.84 -5.40
C GLU A 285 -6.32 -14.81 -4.26
N LEU A 286 -7.06 -15.03 -3.17
CA LEU A 286 -6.95 -14.19 -1.97
C LEU A 286 -5.51 -14.15 -1.45
N LEU A 287 -4.86 -15.31 -1.31
CA LEU A 287 -3.46 -15.36 -0.88
C LEU A 287 -2.54 -14.61 -1.86
N GLY A 288 -2.76 -14.78 -3.17
CA GLY A 288 -2.01 -14.06 -4.20
C GLY A 288 -2.14 -12.53 -4.05
N THR A 289 -3.34 -12.01 -3.80
CA THR A 289 -3.52 -10.57 -3.55
C THR A 289 -2.74 -10.12 -2.31
N LEU A 290 -2.77 -10.87 -1.21
CA LEU A 290 -2.03 -10.51 0.00
C LEU A 290 -0.50 -10.51 -0.24
N GLN A 291 0.02 -11.43 -1.05
CA GLN A 291 1.45 -11.55 -1.32
C GLN A 291 2.03 -10.36 -2.11
N VAL A 292 1.24 -9.74 -2.98
CA VAL A 292 1.68 -8.61 -3.81
C VAL A 292 1.49 -7.25 -3.12
N HIS A 293 0.93 -7.23 -1.90
CA HIS A 293 0.76 -6.04 -1.07
C HIS A 293 1.61 -6.15 0.20
N PRO A 294 2.90 -5.78 0.14
CA PRO A 294 3.85 -6.01 1.24
C PRO A 294 3.50 -5.26 2.53
N ASP A 295 2.68 -4.20 2.45
CA ASP A 295 2.26 -3.41 3.60
C ASP A 295 1.03 -3.97 4.32
N VAL A 296 0.39 -5.02 3.80
CA VAL A 296 -0.84 -5.58 4.38
C VAL A 296 -0.65 -6.10 5.81
N LEU A 297 0.56 -6.53 6.16
CA LEU A 297 0.91 -7.03 7.50
C LEU A 297 1.32 -5.91 8.48
N ARG A 298 1.48 -4.68 8.00
CA ARG A 298 1.87 -3.53 8.84
C ARG A 298 0.69 -2.90 9.58
N TYR A 299 -0.52 -3.07 9.03
CA TYR A 299 -1.78 -2.51 9.54
C TYR A 299 -2.71 -3.62 10.04
N SER A 300 -3.69 -3.29 10.88
CA SER A 300 -4.54 -4.35 11.44
C SER A 300 -5.40 -4.99 10.35
N PRO A 301 -5.86 -6.23 10.59
CA PRO A 301 -6.83 -6.89 9.72
C PRO A 301 -8.11 -6.07 9.51
N ARG A 302 -8.47 -5.10 10.37
CA ARG A 302 -9.64 -4.22 10.16
C ARG A 302 -9.42 -3.17 9.08
N ALA A 303 -8.19 -2.70 8.87
CA ALA A 303 -7.87 -1.85 7.71
C ALA A 303 -7.90 -2.62 6.40
N VAL A 304 -7.52 -3.91 6.47
CA VAL A 304 -7.47 -4.84 5.35
C VAL A 304 -8.85 -5.41 5.04
N LEU A 305 -9.67 -5.69 6.05
CA LEU A 305 -10.97 -6.34 5.95
C LEU A 305 -12.08 -5.35 6.28
N ALA A 306 -12.83 -4.95 5.25
CA ALA A 306 -14.12 -4.30 5.45
C ALA A 306 -15.15 -5.39 5.76
N SER A 307 -15.46 -5.56 7.04
CA SER A 307 -16.55 -6.42 7.51
C SER A 307 -17.79 -5.53 7.57
N GLY A 308 -18.88 -5.91 6.89
CA GLY A 308 -20.18 -5.32 7.21
C GLY A 308 -20.53 -5.74 8.64
N ASP A 309 -20.81 -4.77 9.51
CA ASP A 309 -21.38 -5.05 10.83
C ASP A 309 -22.72 -5.79 10.70
#